data_AF-A0A1Y4HYS3-F1
#
_entry.id   AF-A0A1Y4HYS3-F1
#
_cell.length_a   1.000
_cell.length_b   1.000
_cell.length_c   1.000
_cell.angle_alpha   90.00
_cell.angle_beta   90.00
_cell.angle_gamma   90.00
#
_symmetry.space_group_name_H-M   'P 1'
#
loop_
_entity.id
_entity.type
_entity.pdbx_description
1 polymer ?
#
loop_
_entity_poly.entity_id
_entity_poly.type
_entity_poly.pdbx_seq_one_letter_code
_entity_poly.pdbx_strand_id
1 'polypeptide(L)'
;MSETSQSRRAAVELSFAGVNITDSIRPYLLSLTYTDNEEDEADDLQIKLQDKEGIWLTSWLTGAVDAAASAGSQTASSVSSSQASRYRVTPAIGLNVRTGPGTGYQKLGALPYGTEISVSEISAGWAKTVYRGQTAYVCAQYLTAIGTESASDSFSVGDTVDFVGTRHYVSSTGNQGYAAKQGPAKITLSNPGSLHPWHLINTDGTSNVYGWVDKSDIRAQGSKAQNVTEENENPTQTGFSIQAVILRENWTGNGRDDLLECGAFELDSIKASGPPAVITIKATSLPYSSQIRQTKKSRAWESYSLSGIAREIAVSNEMAYLFESACDPSYSRVEQYQESDIAFLSRLCHSAGISLKASNRILVLFDQAAYEQKPSSFTITRGDGSYLKYDLSTGTADTKYSSCRVRYADPATGRTWEGIAYAEDYKEDAKNNQQLEVTAKVSSIAQAQELAAKHLRLHNKFARTATFTFPGSPSITAGVTATLQGWGAWDGKYIVKQARHSVSGSGYTTQAVLRRALEG
;
A
#
# COMPACT_ATOMS: atom_id res chain seq x y z
N MET A 1 -20.81 32.77 24.42
CA MET A 1 -19.65 31.95 24.01
C MET A 1 -20.20 30.69 23.39
N SER A 2 -19.94 30.43 22.12
CA SER A 2 -20.37 29.17 21.47
C SER A 2 -19.62 28.01 22.12
N GLU A 3 -20.33 27.00 22.62
CA GLU A 3 -19.73 25.78 23.16
C GLU A 3 -18.77 25.18 22.13
N THR A 4 -17.51 25.00 22.51
CA THR A 4 -16.43 24.46 21.67
C THR A 4 -16.78 23.07 21.11
N SER A 5 -17.71 22.35 21.73
CA SER A 5 -18.21 21.03 21.33
C SER A 5 -19.17 21.03 20.14
N GLN A 6 -19.71 22.19 19.70
CA GLN A 6 -20.69 22.27 18.61
C GLN A 6 -20.17 22.95 17.33
N SER A 7 -18.88 23.33 17.29
CA SER A 7 -18.31 23.98 16.11
C SER A 7 -17.87 22.95 15.06
N ARG A 8 -18.11 23.23 13.77
CA ARG A 8 -17.60 22.43 12.66
C ARG A 8 -16.08 22.30 12.74
N ARG A 9 -15.56 21.07 12.82
CA ARG A 9 -14.12 20.80 12.96
C ARG A 9 -13.68 19.72 11.99
N ALA A 10 -12.40 19.76 11.66
CA ALA A 10 -11.70 18.65 11.05
C ALA A 10 -10.55 18.25 11.97
N ALA A 11 -10.46 16.96 12.26
CA ALA A 11 -9.37 16.37 13.02
C ALA A 11 -8.58 15.44 12.12
N VAL A 12 -7.30 15.26 12.45
CA VAL A 12 -6.40 14.36 11.77
C VAL A 12 -5.94 13.35 12.79
N GLU A 13 -6.06 12.07 12.48
CA GLU A 13 -5.42 10.99 13.23
C GLU A 13 -4.23 10.48 12.43
N LEU A 14 -3.08 10.34 13.09
CA LEU A 14 -1.85 9.84 12.47
C LEU A 14 -1.24 8.74 13.32
N SER A 15 -0.86 7.67 12.65
CA SER A 15 -0.05 6.59 13.24
C SER A 15 1.25 6.44 12.46
N PHE A 16 2.36 6.28 13.18
CA PHE A 16 3.70 6.10 12.63
C PHE A 16 4.28 4.78 13.16
N ALA A 17 4.72 3.90 12.25
CA ALA A 17 5.17 2.54 12.56
C ALA A 17 4.19 1.75 13.46
N GLY A 18 2.88 1.97 13.28
CA GLY A 18 1.82 1.34 14.08
C GLY A 18 1.51 1.99 15.43
N VAL A 19 2.26 3.02 15.83
CA VAL A 19 2.02 3.80 17.06
C VAL A 19 1.19 5.03 16.73
N ASN A 20 0.09 5.26 17.44
CA ASN A 20 -0.69 6.49 17.30
C ASN A 20 0.09 7.67 17.90
N ILE A 21 0.38 8.67 17.07
CA ILE A 21 1.14 9.88 17.45
C ILE A 21 0.30 11.16 17.41
N THR A 22 -1.01 11.02 17.27
CA THR A 22 -1.95 12.12 17.00
C THR A 22 -1.82 13.26 18.01
N ASP A 23 -1.80 12.96 19.30
CA ASP A 23 -1.72 13.98 20.34
C ASP A 23 -0.35 14.67 20.39
N SER A 24 0.71 13.95 20.04
CA SER A 24 2.08 14.49 19.99
C SER A 24 2.27 15.47 18.83
N ILE A 25 1.64 15.22 17.68
CA ILE A 25 1.77 16.09 16.49
C ILE A 25 0.80 17.27 16.50
N ARG A 26 -0.37 17.12 17.14
CA ARG A 26 -1.48 18.08 17.03
C ARG A 26 -1.08 19.52 17.38
N PRO A 27 -0.26 19.80 18.41
CA PRO A 27 0.19 21.17 18.72
C PRO A 27 1.07 21.79 17.63
N TYR A 28 1.74 20.96 16.82
CA TYR A 28 2.71 21.38 15.82
C TYR A 28 2.16 21.30 14.39
N LEU A 29 1.01 20.67 14.18
CA LEU A 29 0.44 20.44 12.85
C LEU A 29 0.03 21.76 12.17
N LEU A 30 0.74 22.12 11.10
CA LEU A 30 0.39 23.26 10.25
C LEU A 30 -0.61 22.86 9.17
N SER A 31 -0.35 21.72 8.52
CA SER A 31 -1.27 21.16 7.53
C SER A 31 -1.04 19.68 7.29
N LEU A 32 -2.11 18.95 6.98
CA LEU A 32 -2.06 17.64 6.34
C LEU A 32 -2.73 17.73 4.96
N THR A 33 -2.08 17.16 3.94
CA THR A 33 -2.64 17.03 2.60
C THR A 33 -2.58 15.57 2.17
N TYR A 34 -3.72 15.01 1.82
CA TYR A 34 -3.85 13.70 1.21
C TYR A 34 -4.30 13.88 -0.24
N THR A 35 -3.59 13.27 -1.18
CA THR A 35 -3.93 13.28 -2.60
C THR A 35 -4.24 11.85 -3.03
N ASP A 36 -5.49 11.62 -3.39
CA ASP A 36 -6.01 10.37 -3.93
C ASP A 36 -6.08 10.47 -5.47
N ASN A 37 -5.41 9.55 -6.17
CA ASN A 37 -5.32 9.54 -7.63
C ASN A 37 -6.05 8.34 -8.24
N GLU A 38 -6.86 8.54 -9.28
CA GLU A 38 -7.66 7.47 -9.89
C GLU A 38 -6.79 6.37 -10.53
N GLU A 39 -5.73 6.76 -11.26
CA GLU A 39 -4.82 5.85 -11.95
C GLU A 39 -3.46 6.51 -12.18
N ASP A 40 -2.47 5.68 -12.57
CA ASP A 40 -1.13 6.03 -13.06
C ASP A 40 -0.21 6.79 -12.10
N GLU A 41 -0.78 7.40 -11.05
CA GLU A 41 -0.08 8.06 -9.97
C GLU A 41 -0.41 7.36 -8.64
N ALA A 42 0.61 7.20 -7.80
CA ALA A 42 0.41 6.73 -6.43
C ALA A 42 -0.31 7.81 -5.61
N ASP A 43 -1.08 7.38 -4.62
CA ASP A 43 -1.60 8.29 -3.63
C ASP A 43 -0.45 8.88 -2.79
N ASP A 44 -0.57 10.15 -2.42
CA ASP A 44 0.44 10.88 -1.66
C ASP A 44 -0.13 11.48 -0.37
N LEU A 45 0.73 11.52 0.65
CA LEU A 45 0.46 12.14 1.94
C LEU A 45 1.57 13.14 2.25
N GLN A 46 1.19 14.37 2.57
CA GLN A 46 2.10 15.42 3.00
C GLN A 46 1.66 15.98 4.36
N ILE A 47 2.59 16.00 5.31
CA ILE A 47 2.39 16.56 6.64
C ILE A 47 3.38 17.71 6.82
N LYS A 48 2.89 18.87 7.24
CA LYS A 48 3.73 20.02 7.60
C LYS A 48 3.60 20.30 9.09
N LEU A 49 4.73 20.37 9.77
CA LEU A 49 4.85 20.59 11.20
C LEU A 49 5.66 21.86 11.45
N GLN A 50 5.20 22.66 12.40
CA GLN A 50 5.98 23.76 12.96
C GLN A 50 7.07 23.20 13.87
N ASP A 51 8.29 23.69 13.71
CA ASP A 51 9.44 23.22 14.48
C ASP A 51 10.22 24.35 15.13
N LYS A 52 9.52 25.24 15.83
CA LYS A 52 10.14 26.38 16.53
C LYS A 52 11.15 25.94 17.60
N GLU A 53 10.89 24.82 18.24
CA GLU A 53 11.67 24.27 19.36
C GLU A 53 12.72 23.25 18.88
N GLY A 54 12.79 22.97 17.57
CA GLY A 54 13.72 22.00 16.99
C GLY A 54 13.41 20.53 17.35
N ILE A 55 12.27 20.25 17.99
CA ILE A 55 11.86 18.92 18.43
C ILE A 55 11.85 17.92 17.28
N TRP A 56 11.27 18.31 16.14
CA TRP A 56 11.09 17.42 15.00
C TRP A 56 12.40 17.20 14.25
N LEU A 57 13.19 18.26 14.06
CA LEU A 57 14.48 18.20 13.39
C LEU A 57 15.56 17.48 14.21
N THR A 58 15.63 17.71 15.52
CA THR A 58 16.80 17.33 16.34
C THR A 58 16.58 16.12 17.23
N SER A 59 15.35 15.89 17.70
CA SER A 59 15.06 14.81 18.64
C SER A 59 14.33 13.67 17.94
N TRP A 60 13.25 13.97 17.22
CA TRP A 60 12.45 12.95 16.54
C TRP A 60 13.14 12.38 15.31
N LEU A 61 13.66 13.21 14.40
CA LEU A 61 14.35 12.74 13.20
C LEU A 61 15.59 11.91 13.54
N THR A 62 16.38 12.36 14.53
CA THR A 62 17.54 11.62 15.02
C THR A 62 17.11 10.28 15.61
N GLY A 63 16.07 10.23 16.46
CA GLY A 63 15.54 8.98 16.98
C GLY A 63 14.97 8.04 15.91
N ALA A 64 14.36 8.57 14.85
CA ALA A 64 13.89 7.78 13.72
C ALA A 64 15.07 7.25 12.87
N VAL A 65 16.08 8.06 12.60
CA VAL A 65 17.30 7.65 11.89
C VAL A 65 18.09 6.62 12.69
N ASP A 66 18.21 6.81 14.01
CA ASP A 66 18.89 5.89 14.92
C ASP A 66 18.11 4.58 15.05
N ALA A 67 16.77 4.62 15.12
CA ALA A 67 15.93 3.42 15.09
C ALA A 67 16.05 2.68 13.75
N ALA A 68 16.15 3.40 12.63
CA ALA A 68 16.40 2.80 11.32
C ALA A 68 17.81 2.20 11.23
N ALA A 69 18.82 2.85 11.82
CA ALA A 69 20.21 2.37 11.83
C ALA A 69 20.37 1.17 12.77
N SER A 70 19.61 1.15 13.86
CA SER A 70 19.58 0.09 14.86
C SER A 70 18.65 -1.08 14.48
N ALA A 71 17.84 -0.96 13.42
CA ALA A 71 17.08 -2.09 12.88
C ALA A 71 17.98 -3.21 12.30
N GLY A 72 19.29 -2.94 12.13
CA GLY A 72 20.33 -3.95 11.88
C GLY A 72 21.00 -4.51 13.14
N SER A 73 20.65 -4.04 14.35
CA SER A 73 21.25 -4.52 15.60
C SER A 73 20.34 -4.28 16.81
N GLN A 74 19.81 -5.40 17.32
CA GLN A 74 19.36 -5.64 18.70
C GLN A 74 17.86 -5.60 19.05
N THR A 75 17.36 -6.81 19.33
CA THR A 75 16.76 -7.27 20.59
C THR A 75 15.66 -6.41 21.22
N ALA A 76 14.41 -6.83 20.96
CA ALA A 76 13.23 -6.37 21.67
C ALA A 76 13.28 -6.71 23.17
N SER A 77 13.11 -5.69 24.01
CA SER A 77 12.86 -5.84 25.44
C SER A 77 11.39 -6.19 25.66
N SER A 78 11.13 -7.30 26.37
CA SER A 78 9.79 -7.81 26.66
C SER A 78 9.13 -7.06 27.80
N VAL A 79 8.02 -6.37 27.51
CA VAL A 79 7.01 -6.01 28.52
C VAL A 79 5.84 -6.97 28.36
N SER A 80 5.60 -7.74 29.42
CA SER A 80 4.52 -8.71 29.54
C SER A 80 3.14 -8.08 29.34
N SER A 81 2.39 -8.56 28.34
CA SER A 81 0.93 -8.47 28.34
C SER A 81 0.34 -9.76 27.77
N SER A 82 -0.78 -10.16 28.35
CA SER A 82 -1.59 -11.36 28.12
C SER A 82 -1.62 -11.87 26.67
N GLN A 83 -1.54 -13.20 26.50
CA GLN A 83 -1.59 -13.95 25.25
C GLN A 83 -2.55 -13.35 24.20
N ALA A 84 -2.03 -12.47 23.34
CA ALA A 84 -2.69 -12.06 22.13
C ALA A 84 -2.02 -12.80 20.98
N SER A 85 -2.80 -13.61 20.26
CA SER A 85 -2.32 -14.33 19.09
C SER A 85 -2.27 -13.37 17.90
N ARG A 86 -1.18 -13.43 17.11
CA ARG A 86 -1.02 -12.60 15.90
C ARG A 86 -1.73 -13.25 14.73
N TYR A 87 -2.48 -12.46 13.97
CA TYR A 87 -3.20 -12.90 12.78
C TYR A 87 -2.93 -11.96 11.61
N ARG A 88 -2.92 -12.51 10.40
CA ARG A 88 -2.80 -11.79 9.14
C ARG A 88 -4.15 -11.72 8.46
N VAL A 89 -4.52 -10.55 7.98
CA VAL A 89 -5.74 -10.33 7.19
C VAL A 89 -5.59 -10.96 5.80
N THR A 90 -6.53 -11.80 5.39
CA THR A 90 -6.46 -12.58 4.14
C THR A 90 -7.33 -12.14 2.97
N PRO A 91 -8.42 -11.37 3.13
CA PRO A 91 -9.18 -10.87 1.99
C PRO A 91 -8.37 -9.84 1.20
N ALA A 92 -8.25 -10.06 -0.12
CA ALA A 92 -7.60 -9.14 -1.04
C ALA A 92 -8.22 -7.72 -1.05
N ILE A 93 -9.52 -7.61 -0.74
CA ILE A 93 -10.27 -6.35 -0.64
C ILE A 93 -10.17 -5.67 0.74
N GLY A 94 -9.39 -6.24 1.67
CA GLY A 94 -9.34 -5.82 3.06
C GLY A 94 -10.52 -6.32 3.91
N LEU A 95 -10.45 -6.05 5.21
CA LEU A 95 -11.34 -6.58 6.24
C LEU A 95 -11.95 -5.44 7.05
N ASN A 96 -13.27 -5.28 6.98
CA ASN A 96 -13.98 -4.25 7.75
C ASN A 96 -13.83 -4.48 9.27
N VAL A 97 -13.56 -3.41 9.99
CA VAL A 97 -13.49 -3.32 11.45
C VAL A 97 -14.77 -2.70 11.99
N ARG A 98 -15.35 -3.28 13.04
CA ARG A 98 -16.67 -2.89 13.57
C ARG A 98 -16.67 -2.71 15.08
N THR A 99 -17.66 -1.96 15.59
CA THR A 99 -17.87 -1.76 17.04
C THR A 99 -18.36 -2.99 17.79
N GLY A 100 -18.85 -4.02 17.08
CA GLY A 100 -19.35 -5.25 17.69
C GLY A 100 -19.31 -6.46 16.74
N PRO A 101 -19.55 -7.67 17.27
CA PRO A 101 -19.44 -8.93 16.53
C PRO A 101 -20.66 -9.18 15.62
N GLY A 102 -20.77 -8.42 14.53
CA GLY A 102 -21.86 -8.58 13.56
C GLY A 102 -21.83 -7.55 12.43
N THR A 103 -22.51 -7.85 11.32
CA THR A 103 -22.59 -6.94 10.15
C THR A 103 -23.50 -5.73 10.36
N GLY A 104 -24.39 -5.77 11.37
CA GLY A 104 -25.25 -4.65 11.77
C GLY A 104 -24.58 -3.60 12.65
N TYR A 105 -23.36 -3.85 13.15
CA TYR A 105 -22.61 -2.90 13.98
C TYR A 105 -21.91 -1.84 13.12
N GLN A 106 -21.75 -0.64 13.67
CA GLN A 106 -21.10 0.49 13.00
C GLN A 106 -19.69 0.09 12.53
N LYS A 107 -19.38 0.41 11.27
CA LYS A 107 -18.03 0.26 10.70
C LYS A 107 -17.13 1.33 11.31
N LEU A 108 -16.08 0.89 12.01
CA LEU A 108 -15.01 1.73 12.56
C LEU A 108 -13.93 2.02 11.52
N GLY A 109 -13.75 1.11 10.56
CA GLY A 109 -12.76 1.24 9.50
C GLY A 109 -12.56 -0.04 8.71
N ALA A 110 -11.42 -0.18 8.04
CA ALA A 110 -11.00 -1.42 7.41
C ALA A 110 -9.49 -1.70 7.63
N LEU A 111 -9.13 -2.99 7.66
CA LEU A 111 -7.75 -3.48 7.67
C LEU A 111 -7.36 -3.93 6.26
N PRO A 112 -6.24 -3.45 5.69
CA PRO A 112 -5.72 -3.96 4.44
C PRO A 112 -5.41 -5.47 4.46
N TYR A 113 -5.38 -6.12 3.29
CA TYR A 113 -4.77 -7.45 3.15
C TYR A 113 -3.34 -7.45 3.70
N GLY A 114 -2.94 -8.55 4.33
CA GLY A 114 -1.60 -8.69 4.90
C GLY A 114 -1.39 -7.94 6.21
N THR A 115 -2.34 -7.12 6.66
CA THR A 115 -2.25 -6.43 7.95
C THR A 115 -2.16 -7.46 9.07
N GLU A 116 -1.13 -7.31 9.89
CA GLU A 116 -0.97 -8.13 11.07
C GLU A 116 -1.67 -7.48 12.26
N ILE A 117 -2.56 -8.21 12.91
CA ILE A 117 -3.32 -7.74 14.05
C ILE A 117 -3.12 -8.67 15.24
N SER A 118 -3.12 -8.07 16.43
CA SER A 118 -3.20 -8.80 17.68
C SER A 118 -4.67 -9.10 17.99
N VAL A 119 -4.99 -10.39 18.12
CA VAL A 119 -6.33 -10.85 18.48
C VAL A 119 -6.29 -11.35 19.92
N SER A 120 -7.13 -10.75 20.76
CA SER A 120 -7.25 -11.11 22.18
C SER A 120 -8.23 -12.26 22.40
N GLU A 121 -9.22 -12.41 21.53
CA GLU A 121 -10.27 -13.42 21.66
C GLU A 121 -10.90 -13.69 20.29
N ILE A 122 -11.26 -14.94 20.00
CA ILE A 122 -12.14 -15.29 18.88
C ILE A 122 -13.39 -15.95 19.47
N SER A 123 -14.55 -15.35 19.24
CA SER A 123 -15.83 -15.86 19.73
C SER A 123 -16.92 -15.64 18.68
N ALA A 124 -17.77 -16.64 18.48
CA ALA A 124 -18.89 -16.62 17.53
C ALA A 124 -18.50 -16.17 16.09
N GLY A 125 -17.31 -16.53 15.62
CA GLY A 125 -16.81 -16.16 14.28
C GLY A 125 -16.25 -14.74 14.16
N TRP A 126 -16.12 -14.01 15.28
CA TRP A 126 -15.55 -12.66 15.33
C TRP A 126 -14.29 -12.65 16.19
N ALA A 127 -13.24 -12.04 15.67
CA ALA A 127 -11.99 -11.79 16.37
C ALA A 127 -12.02 -10.40 17.02
N LYS A 128 -11.78 -10.37 18.32
CA LYS A 128 -11.65 -9.16 19.14
C LYS A 128 -10.22 -8.65 19.05
N THR A 129 -10.07 -7.43 18.55
CA THR A 129 -8.78 -6.77 18.37
C THR A 129 -8.84 -5.34 18.92
N VAL A 130 -7.71 -4.66 18.93
CA VAL A 130 -7.63 -3.24 19.23
C VAL A 130 -7.45 -2.50 17.92
N TYR A 131 -8.37 -1.60 17.60
CA TYR A 131 -8.29 -0.74 16.44
C TYR A 131 -8.36 0.71 16.91
N ARG A 132 -7.30 1.49 16.64
CA ARG A 132 -7.17 2.90 17.06
C ARG A 132 -7.40 3.12 18.56
N GLY A 133 -6.84 2.23 19.39
CA GLY A 133 -6.96 2.30 20.86
C GLY A 133 -8.32 1.90 21.44
N GLN A 134 -9.29 1.52 20.59
CA GLN A 134 -10.61 1.05 21.00
C GLN A 134 -10.76 -0.45 20.75
N THR A 135 -11.58 -1.11 21.57
CA THR A 135 -11.96 -2.51 21.33
C THR A 135 -12.79 -2.59 20.07
N ALA A 136 -12.39 -3.46 19.15
CA ALA A 136 -13.04 -3.62 17.86
C ALA A 136 -13.15 -5.10 17.45
N TYR A 137 -14.00 -5.37 16.47
CA TYR A 137 -14.32 -6.71 16.02
C TYR A 137 -14.15 -6.82 14.51
N VAL A 138 -13.48 -7.90 14.09
CA VAL A 138 -13.30 -8.28 12.67
C VAL A 138 -13.72 -9.72 12.47
N CYS A 139 -14.15 -10.10 11.28
CA CYS A 139 -14.62 -11.47 11.05
C CYS A 139 -13.42 -12.44 10.99
N ALA A 140 -13.42 -13.46 11.85
CA ALA A 140 -12.28 -14.36 12.06
C ALA A 140 -12.00 -15.26 10.85
N GLN A 141 -13.00 -15.53 9.99
CA GLN A 141 -12.83 -16.32 8.76
C GLN A 141 -11.86 -15.68 7.75
N TYR A 142 -11.60 -14.38 7.93
CA TYR A 142 -10.76 -13.55 7.08
C TYR A 142 -9.38 -13.28 7.71
N LEU A 143 -9.01 -14.12 8.69
CA LEU A 143 -7.75 -14.05 9.39
C LEU A 143 -7.03 -15.40 9.28
N THR A 144 -5.74 -15.36 8.99
CA THR A 144 -4.85 -16.52 9.11
C THR A 144 -3.95 -16.30 10.31
N ALA A 145 -3.88 -17.28 11.21
CA ALA A 145 -2.96 -17.21 12.34
C ALA A 145 -1.53 -17.09 11.81
N ILE A 146 -0.82 -16.06 12.26
CA ILE A 146 0.62 -15.98 12.05
C ILE A 146 1.18 -16.78 13.20
N GLY A 147 1.58 -18.02 12.92
CA GLY A 147 2.31 -18.82 13.88
C GLY A 147 3.49 -17.96 14.37
N THR A 148 3.64 -17.82 15.68
CA THR A 148 4.99 -17.70 16.21
C THR A 148 5.70 -18.95 15.71
N GLU A 149 6.48 -18.81 14.64
CA GLU A 149 7.47 -19.79 14.24
C GLU A 149 8.39 -19.97 15.46
N SER A 150 8.02 -20.94 16.29
CA SER A 150 9.02 -21.70 17.00
C SER A 150 9.72 -22.49 15.91
N ALA A 151 10.87 -21.98 15.46
CA ALA A 151 11.79 -22.75 14.64
C ALA A 151 11.92 -24.14 15.27
N SER A 152 11.35 -25.14 14.61
CA SER A 152 11.50 -26.55 14.97
C SER A 152 12.88 -27.04 14.52
N ASP A 153 13.92 -26.44 15.08
CA ASP A 153 15.15 -27.17 15.38
C ASP A 153 14.94 -27.80 16.76
N SER A 154 14.13 -28.85 16.81
CA SER A 154 13.93 -29.64 18.02
C SER A 154 15.06 -30.66 18.12
N PHE A 155 16.20 -30.22 18.65
CA PHE A 155 17.21 -31.16 19.12
C PHE A 155 16.64 -31.99 20.27
N SER A 156 16.96 -33.27 20.31
CA SER A 156 16.53 -34.20 21.35
C SER A 156 17.74 -34.72 22.14
N VAL A 157 17.50 -35.12 23.40
CA VAL A 157 18.54 -35.79 24.19
C VAL A 157 18.92 -37.10 23.49
N GLY A 158 20.19 -37.23 23.14
CA GLY A 158 20.72 -38.34 22.35
C GLY A 158 21.24 -37.96 20.97
N ASP A 159 20.89 -36.78 20.45
CA ASP A 159 21.34 -36.32 19.12
C ASP A 159 22.82 -35.92 19.12
N THR A 160 23.49 -36.19 17.99
CA THR A 160 24.84 -35.69 17.71
C THR A 160 24.75 -34.36 16.96
N VAL A 161 25.47 -33.36 17.43
CA VAL A 161 25.41 -31.96 17.00
C VAL A 161 26.82 -31.37 16.91
N ASP A 162 27.00 -30.29 16.17
CA ASP A 162 28.25 -29.52 16.16
C ASP A 162 28.17 -28.40 17.19
N PHE A 163 29.06 -28.42 18.20
CA PHE A 163 29.23 -27.32 19.12
C PHE A 163 30.03 -26.20 18.45
N VAL A 164 29.41 -25.04 18.29
CA VAL A 164 30.01 -23.82 17.70
C VAL A 164 30.24 -22.72 18.72
N GLY A 165 29.88 -22.95 19.99
CA GLY A 165 30.12 -22.01 21.07
C GLY A 165 31.60 -21.89 21.46
N THR A 166 31.87 -20.93 22.33
CA THR A 166 33.23 -20.68 22.88
C THR A 166 33.35 -21.05 24.36
N ARG A 167 32.24 -21.35 25.04
CA ARG A 167 32.19 -21.67 26.46
C ARG A 167 31.18 -22.76 26.80
N HIS A 168 31.37 -23.43 27.93
CA HIS A 168 30.38 -24.31 28.55
C HIS A 168 30.29 -24.02 30.06
N TYR A 169 29.20 -24.46 30.68
CA TYR A 169 28.87 -24.17 32.06
C TYR A 169 28.69 -25.45 32.86
N VAL A 170 29.08 -25.44 34.12
CA VAL A 170 28.96 -26.61 35.02
C VAL A 170 27.52 -26.91 35.44
N SER A 171 26.59 -25.95 35.30
CA SER A 171 25.17 -26.15 35.57
C SER A 171 24.30 -25.34 34.61
N SER A 172 23.05 -25.78 34.44
CA SER A 172 22.07 -25.15 33.54
C SER A 172 21.69 -23.70 33.92
N THR A 173 22.09 -23.26 35.11
CA THR A 173 21.84 -21.91 35.66
C THR A 173 23.13 -21.24 36.19
N GLY A 174 24.30 -21.75 35.81
CA GLY A 174 25.58 -21.27 36.31
C GLY A 174 26.05 -20.01 35.59
N ASN A 175 26.51 -18.99 36.31
CA ASN A 175 26.96 -17.73 35.69
C ASN A 175 28.45 -17.73 35.28
N GLN A 176 29.21 -18.77 35.61
CA GLN A 176 30.64 -18.87 35.34
C GLN A 176 30.91 -19.91 34.23
N GLY A 177 31.35 -19.44 33.07
CA GLY A 177 31.58 -20.27 31.88
C GLY A 177 33.07 -20.55 31.62
N TYR A 178 33.39 -21.82 31.36
CA TYR A 178 34.72 -22.32 31.05
C TYR A 178 34.94 -22.40 29.53
N ALA A 179 36.13 -22.07 29.06
CA ALA A 179 36.42 -22.05 27.64
C ALA A 179 36.33 -23.46 27.02
N ALA A 180 35.63 -23.57 25.88
CA ALA A 180 35.56 -24.78 25.08
C ALA A 180 35.88 -24.50 23.60
N LYS A 181 36.50 -25.48 22.95
CA LYS A 181 36.77 -25.51 21.52
C LYS A 181 35.54 -26.04 20.78
N GLN A 182 35.33 -25.54 19.58
CA GLN A 182 34.25 -26.00 18.69
C GLN A 182 34.53 -27.42 18.18
N GLY A 183 33.48 -28.18 17.89
CA GLY A 183 33.57 -29.54 17.36
C GLY A 183 32.34 -30.39 17.69
N PRO A 184 32.24 -31.62 17.15
CA PRO A 184 31.09 -32.49 17.36
C PRO A 184 30.94 -32.90 18.83
N ALA A 185 29.69 -32.93 19.26
CA ALA A 185 29.28 -33.26 20.61
C ALA A 185 27.91 -33.94 20.60
N LYS A 186 27.60 -34.65 21.68
CA LYS A 186 26.30 -35.31 21.88
C LYS A 186 25.50 -34.59 22.94
N ILE A 187 24.22 -34.38 22.69
CA ILE A 187 23.30 -33.86 23.69
C ILE A 187 22.98 -34.97 24.68
N THR A 188 23.30 -34.73 25.95
CA THR A 188 23.09 -35.73 27.01
C THR A 188 22.00 -35.35 27.99
N LEU A 189 21.67 -34.07 28.14
CA LEU A 189 20.55 -33.58 28.97
C LEU A 189 19.95 -32.32 28.36
N SER A 190 18.69 -32.05 28.66
CA SER A 190 17.98 -30.82 28.32
C SER A 190 17.23 -30.29 29.53
N ASN A 191 17.34 -28.99 29.81
CA ASN A 191 16.60 -28.29 30.84
C ASN A 191 15.95 -27.03 30.25
N PRO A 192 14.82 -27.16 29.53
CA PRO A 192 14.18 -26.03 28.86
C PRO A 192 13.79 -24.93 29.85
N GLY A 193 14.17 -23.68 29.56
CA GLY A 193 13.85 -22.50 30.38
C GLY A 193 14.94 -22.10 31.38
N SER A 194 16.07 -22.81 31.46
CA SER A 194 17.25 -22.38 32.21
C SER A 194 18.16 -21.44 31.39
N LEU A 195 19.15 -20.81 32.03
CA LEU A 195 20.11 -19.92 31.36
C LEU A 195 20.86 -20.64 30.23
N HIS A 196 21.28 -21.89 30.48
CA HIS A 196 21.98 -22.75 29.55
C HIS A 196 21.20 -24.07 29.41
N PRO A 197 20.30 -24.20 28.43
CA PRO A 197 19.28 -25.26 28.41
C PRO A 197 19.76 -26.64 27.92
N TRP A 198 20.96 -26.77 27.35
CA TRP A 198 21.43 -28.02 26.75
C TRP A 198 22.75 -28.49 27.34
N HIS A 199 22.87 -29.76 27.70
CA HIS A 199 24.13 -30.34 28.15
C HIS A 199 24.79 -31.13 27.02
N LEU A 200 26.04 -30.80 26.71
CA LEU A 200 26.84 -31.45 25.67
C LEU A 200 28.06 -32.17 26.24
N ILE A 201 28.42 -33.28 25.59
CA ILE A 201 29.68 -34.00 25.80
C ILE A 201 30.33 -34.24 24.44
N ASN A 202 31.58 -33.81 24.25
CA ASN A 202 32.33 -34.07 23.02
C ASN A 202 32.41 -35.59 22.69
N THR A 203 32.39 -35.92 21.40
CA THR A 203 32.37 -37.32 20.90
C THR A 203 33.67 -37.85 20.31
N ASP A 204 34.64 -36.99 19.91
CA ASP A 204 35.78 -37.37 19.07
C ASP A 204 37.14 -36.75 19.46
N GLY A 205 37.20 -36.02 20.56
CA GLY A 205 38.39 -35.32 21.09
C GLY A 205 38.76 -34.01 20.40
N THR A 206 38.04 -33.57 19.36
CA THR A 206 38.34 -32.32 18.65
C THR A 206 37.82 -31.07 19.39
N SER A 207 36.72 -31.23 20.14
CA SER A 207 36.21 -30.28 21.12
C SER A 207 36.52 -30.77 22.54
N ASN A 208 36.55 -29.85 23.49
CA ASN A 208 36.60 -30.15 24.93
C ASN A 208 35.32 -29.70 25.65
N VAL A 209 34.20 -29.58 24.93
CA VAL A 209 32.89 -29.24 25.52
C VAL A 209 32.42 -30.37 26.45
N TYR A 210 32.21 -30.04 27.72
CA TYR A 210 31.68 -30.93 28.75
C TYR A 210 30.85 -30.12 29.74
N GLY A 211 29.59 -29.86 29.40
CA GLY A 211 28.73 -29.05 30.25
C GLY A 211 27.52 -28.46 29.53
N TRP A 212 26.85 -27.56 30.22
CA TRP A 212 25.67 -26.83 29.73
C TRP A 212 26.07 -25.71 28.77
N VAL A 213 25.30 -25.50 27.72
CA VAL A 213 25.54 -24.52 26.64
C VAL A 213 24.22 -23.90 26.18
N ASP A 214 24.32 -22.80 25.44
CA ASP A 214 23.17 -22.11 24.89
C ASP A 214 22.67 -22.77 23.60
N LYS A 215 21.39 -22.58 23.28
CA LYS A 215 20.83 -23.08 22.01
C LYS A 215 21.59 -22.53 20.79
N SER A 216 22.09 -21.29 20.88
CA SER A 216 22.89 -20.65 19.83
C SER A 216 24.25 -21.32 19.58
N ASP A 217 24.74 -22.11 20.54
CA ASP A 217 26.04 -22.78 20.46
C ASP A 217 25.94 -24.17 19.80
N ILE A 218 24.76 -24.57 19.35
CA ILE A 218 24.48 -25.90 18.79
C ILE A 218 24.03 -25.78 17.33
N ARG A 219 24.65 -26.57 16.44
CA ARG A 219 24.21 -26.74 15.06
C ARG A 219 23.99 -28.21 14.72
N ALA A 220 23.13 -28.50 13.75
CA ALA A 220 23.00 -29.85 13.22
C ALA A 220 24.33 -30.30 12.58
N GLN A 221 24.73 -31.54 12.85
CA GLN A 221 26.01 -32.08 12.41
C GLN A 221 26.13 -32.05 10.87
N GLY A 222 27.16 -31.37 10.33
CA GLY A 222 27.44 -31.33 8.89
C GLY A 222 27.06 -30.06 8.12
N SER A 223 26.61 -29.00 8.79
CA SER A 223 26.45 -27.67 8.17
C SER A 223 27.81 -26.98 8.01
N LYS A 224 28.39 -26.96 6.78
CA LYS A 224 29.64 -26.24 6.49
C LYS A 224 29.44 -24.72 6.67
N ALA A 225 30.35 -24.08 7.40
CA ALA A 225 30.44 -22.63 7.49
C ALA A 225 30.83 -22.03 6.13
N GLN A 226 29.98 -21.18 5.56
CA GLN A 226 30.26 -20.44 4.34
C GLN A 226 30.93 -19.11 4.74
N ASN A 227 32.22 -18.96 4.39
CA ASN A 227 32.93 -17.69 4.48
C ASN A 227 32.29 -16.70 3.50
N VAL A 228 31.68 -15.63 4.02
CA VAL A 228 31.28 -14.47 3.22
C VAL A 228 32.40 -13.45 3.34
N THR A 229 33.10 -13.24 2.23
CA THR A 229 33.90 -12.04 1.99
C THR A 229 32.97 -10.84 1.95
N GLU A 230 33.28 -9.84 2.78
CA GLU A 230 32.63 -8.55 2.84
C GLU A 230 32.77 -7.81 1.49
N GLU A 231 31.66 -7.67 0.76
CA GLU A 231 31.45 -6.53 -0.13
C GLU A 231 30.42 -5.62 0.54
N ASN A 232 30.84 -4.38 0.78
CA ASN A 232 30.04 -3.29 1.33
C ASN A 232 28.85 -3.00 0.42
N GLU A 233 27.70 -3.62 0.68
CA GLU A 233 26.40 -3.07 0.30
C GLU A 233 25.73 -2.49 1.54
N ASN A 234 25.48 -1.18 1.51
CA ASN A 234 24.67 -0.47 2.49
C ASN A 234 23.31 -1.20 2.66
N PRO A 235 22.93 -1.63 3.87
CA PRO A 235 21.62 -2.21 4.07
C PRO A 235 20.56 -1.11 3.90
N THR A 236 19.67 -1.30 2.94
CA THR A 236 18.55 -0.41 2.64
C THR A 236 17.57 -0.46 3.82
N GLN A 237 17.42 0.65 4.53
CA GLN A 237 16.62 0.77 5.75
C GLN A 237 15.13 0.51 5.50
N THR A 238 14.53 -0.25 6.42
CA THR A 238 13.11 -0.62 6.51
C THR A 238 12.19 0.61 6.49
N GLY A 239 11.30 0.68 5.51
CA GLY A 239 10.40 1.82 5.30
C GLY A 239 9.48 2.12 6.49
N PHE A 240 9.54 3.34 7.00
CA PHE A 240 8.63 3.80 8.05
C PHE A 240 7.20 3.94 7.52
N SER A 241 6.27 3.13 8.04
CA SER A 241 4.86 3.19 7.66
C SER A 241 4.12 4.34 8.35
N ILE A 242 3.34 5.09 7.59
CA ILE A 242 2.46 6.17 8.07
C ILE A 242 1.02 5.83 7.70
N GLN A 243 0.10 5.92 8.66
CA GLN A 243 -1.33 5.81 8.42
C GLN A 243 -2.01 7.11 8.81
N ALA A 244 -2.89 7.61 7.94
CA ALA A 244 -3.59 8.87 8.14
C ALA A 244 -5.10 8.71 7.99
N VAL A 245 -5.84 9.44 8.84
CA VAL A 245 -7.29 9.52 8.79
C VAL A 245 -7.70 10.97 8.97
N ILE A 246 -8.64 11.42 8.14
CA ILE A 246 -9.27 12.75 8.28
C ILE A 246 -10.67 12.54 8.83
N LEU A 247 -10.94 13.12 9.99
CA LEU A 247 -12.24 13.12 10.64
C LEU A 247 -12.93 14.46 10.40
N ARG A 248 -14.21 14.42 10.04
CA ARG A 248 -15.08 15.57 9.95
C ARG A 248 -16.08 15.51 11.10
N GLU A 249 -15.90 16.38 12.08
CA GLU A 249 -16.67 16.40 13.31
C GLU A 249 -17.76 17.49 13.25
N ASN A 250 -18.98 17.12 13.67
CA ASN A 250 -20.09 18.05 13.92
C ASN A 250 -20.50 18.94 12.72
N TRP A 251 -20.36 18.45 11.48
CA TRP A 251 -20.61 19.27 10.29
C TRP A 251 -22.09 19.53 10.00
N THR A 252 -22.95 18.55 10.29
CA THR A 252 -24.40 18.57 10.01
C THR A 252 -25.27 18.67 11.27
N GLY A 253 -24.67 18.80 12.46
CA GLY A 253 -25.41 18.99 13.73
C GLY A 253 -26.15 17.74 14.24
N ASN A 254 -25.98 16.59 13.60
CA ASN A 254 -26.62 15.31 13.97
C ASN A 254 -25.72 14.42 14.86
N GLY A 255 -24.54 14.91 15.27
CA GLY A 255 -23.55 14.15 16.05
C GLY A 255 -22.92 12.96 15.32
N ARG A 256 -23.06 12.86 14.00
CA ARG A 256 -22.36 11.84 13.19
C ARG A 256 -21.10 12.44 12.59
N ASP A 257 -19.97 11.80 12.92
CA ASP A 257 -18.68 12.12 12.34
C ASP A 257 -18.50 11.35 11.03
N ASP A 258 -18.04 12.04 9.99
CA ASP A 258 -17.67 11.40 8.73
C ASP A 258 -16.15 11.23 8.69
N LEU A 259 -15.69 10.05 8.27
CA LEU A 259 -14.27 9.71 8.25
C LEU A 259 -13.79 9.44 6.82
N LEU A 260 -12.59 9.91 6.51
CA LEU A 260 -11.84 9.52 5.31
C LEU A 260 -10.59 8.76 5.74
N GLU A 261 -10.55 7.47 5.42
CA GLU A 261 -9.35 6.66 5.57
C GLU A 261 -8.40 6.98 4.41
N CYS A 262 -7.34 7.76 4.66
CA CYS A 262 -6.36 8.09 3.63
C CYS A 262 -5.52 6.86 3.23
N GLY A 263 -5.46 5.84 4.10
CA GLY A 263 -4.73 4.60 3.88
C GLY A 263 -3.35 4.58 4.51
N ALA A 264 -2.58 3.55 4.18
CA ALA A 264 -1.19 3.36 4.58
C ALA A 264 -0.22 3.86 3.50
N PHE A 265 0.82 4.56 3.95
CA PHE A 265 1.88 5.15 3.15
C PHE A 265 3.24 4.74 3.71
N GLU A 266 4.26 4.81 2.89
CA GLU A 266 5.66 4.74 3.33
C GLU A 266 6.30 6.12 3.27
N LEU A 267 7.11 6.45 4.27
CA LEU A 267 7.91 7.66 4.29
C LEU A 267 8.79 7.76 3.04
N ASP A 268 8.62 8.84 2.27
CA ASP A 268 9.37 9.11 1.05
C ASP A 268 10.49 10.12 1.30
N SER A 269 10.16 11.25 1.92
CA SER A 269 11.14 12.31 2.15
C SER A 269 10.79 13.20 3.32
N ILE A 270 11.82 13.71 4.00
CA ILE A 270 11.70 14.70 5.06
C ILE A 270 12.50 15.94 4.64
N LYS A 271 11.83 17.10 4.64
CA LYS A 271 12.45 18.39 4.32
C LYS A 271 12.30 19.35 5.49
N ALA A 272 13.42 19.87 5.98
CA ALA A 272 13.45 21.00 6.90
C ALA A 272 13.63 22.32 6.14
N SER A 273 12.93 23.37 6.56
CA SER A 273 13.04 24.72 5.97
C SER A 273 12.79 25.81 7.01
N GLY A 274 13.33 27.01 6.79
CA GLY A 274 13.00 28.19 7.59
C GLY A 274 13.80 29.43 7.19
N PRO A 275 13.57 30.59 7.85
CA PRO A 275 12.48 30.89 8.81
C PRO A 275 11.11 31.18 8.12
N PRO A 276 9.96 30.82 8.75
CA PRO A 276 9.81 30.08 10.01
C PRO A 276 10.19 28.61 9.87
N ALA A 277 10.69 27.99 10.95
CA ALA A 277 11.11 26.59 10.97
C ALA A 277 9.92 25.63 10.76
N VAL A 278 9.98 24.86 9.68
CA VAL A 278 8.95 23.91 9.23
C VAL A 278 9.58 22.61 8.77
N ILE A 279 9.05 21.49 9.24
CA ILE A 279 9.31 20.15 8.73
C ILE A 279 8.19 19.74 7.80
N THR A 280 8.54 19.28 6.59
CA THR A 280 7.62 18.68 5.62
C THR A 280 7.96 17.19 5.49
N ILE A 281 7.03 16.34 5.90
CA ILE A 281 7.10 14.89 5.74
C ILE A 281 6.24 14.54 4.52
N LYS A 282 6.83 13.85 3.54
CA LYS A 282 6.12 13.28 2.40
C LYS A 282 6.14 11.76 2.52
N ALA A 283 5.01 11.15 2.19
CA ALA A 283 4.83 9.72 2.16
C ALA A 283 3.95 9.35 0.97
N THR A 284 4.03 8.09 0.52
CA THR A 284 3.39 7.65 -0.70
C THR A 284 2.95 6.19 -0.62
N SER A 285 1.90 5.81 -1.35
CA SER A 285 1.27 4.49 -1.26
C SER A 285 2.04 3.37 -1.98
N LEU A 286 2.90 3.72 -2.95
CA LEU A 286 3.84 2.79 -3.56
C LEU A 286 5.14 2.77 -2.74
N PRO A 287 5.56 1.61 -2.20
CA PRO A 287 6.71 1.55 -1.29
C PRO A 287 8.05 1.90 -1.97
N TYR A 288 8.93 2.62 -1.27
CA TYR A 288 10.31 2.89 -1.70
C TYR A 288 11.27 1.81 -1.22
N SER A 289 11.02 1.21 -0.05
CA SER A 289 11.77 0.04 0.43
C SER A 289 11.68 -1.16 -0.51
N SER A 290 10.72 -1.13 -1.44
CA SER A 290 10.54 -2.12 -2.48
C SER A 290 11.16 -1.68 -3.82
N GLN A 291 11.56 -2.66 -4.63
CA GLN A 291 12.15 -2.41 -5.95
C GLN A 291 11.12 -2.00 -7.03
N ILE A 292 9.84 -1.81 -6.66
CA ILE A 292 8.74 -1.67 -7.61
C ILE A 292 8.83 -0.41 -8.49
N ARG A 293 9.37 0.70 -7.95
CA ARG A 293 9.32 2.02 -8.59
C ARG A 293 10.45 2.29 -9.57
N GLN A 294 11.69 2.08 -9.13
CA GLN A 294 12.88 2.60 -9.81
C GLN A 294 13.82 1.50 -10.32
N THR A 295 13.82 0.32 -9.69
CA THR A 295 14.71 -0.77 -10.09
C THR A 295 14.31 -1.29 -11.45
N LYS A 296 15.15 -1.04 -12.44
CA LYS A 296 14.98 -1.56 -13.79
C LYS A 296 15.31 -3.05 -13.78
N LYS A 297 14.34 -3.87 -14.16
CA LYS A 297 14.51 -5.33 -14.26
C LYS A 297 14.47 -5.75 -15.71
N SER A 298 15.06 -6.92 -15.97
CA SER A 298 14.94 -7.60 -17.24
C SER A 298 14.46 -9.02 -16.97
N ARG A 299 13.21 -9.33 -17.31
CA ARG A 299 12.57 -10.63 -17.04
C ARG A 299 11.65 -11.00 -18.20
N ALA A 300 11.77 -12.24 -18.66
CA ALA A 300 10.81 -12.82 -19.60
C ALA A 300 9.70 -13.53 -18.83
N TRP A 301 8.46 -13.28 -19.23
CA TRP A 301 7.25 -13.87 -18.67
C TRP A 301 6.62 -14.76 -19.75
N GLU A 302 6.50 -16.05 -19.50
CA GLU A 302 6.01 -17.03 -20.48
C GLU A 302 4.74 -17.71 -19.99
N SER A 303 3.69 -17.71 -20.81
CA SER A 303 2.37 -18.27 -20.46
C SER A 303 1.75 -17.65 -19.20
N TYR A 304 1.80 -16.32 -19.10
CA TYR A 304 1.26 -15.55 -17.97
C TYR A 304 0.02 -14.75 -18.36
N SER A 305 -0.93 -14.59 -17.44
CA SER A 305 -1.96 -13.55 -17.54
C SER A 305 -1.48 -12.23 -16.95
N LEU A 306 -2.10 -11.12 -17.34
CA LEU A 306 -1.86 -9.81 -16.72
C LEU A 306 -2.06 -9.89 -15.21
N SER A 307 -3.11 -10.60 -14.78
CA SER A 307 -3.37 -10.80 -13.36
C SER A 307 -2.28 -11.60 -12.63
N GLY A 308 -1.70 -12.60 -13.29
CA GLY A 308 -0.59 -13.39 -12.76
C GLY A 308 0.67 -12.54 -12.58
N ILE A 309 1.01 -11.74 -13.59
CA ILE A 309 2.18 -10.83 -13.55
C ILE A 309 2.01 -9.81 -12.41
N ALA A 310 0.86 -9.14 -12.35
CA ALA A 310 0.58 -8.13 -11.35
C ALA A 310 0.57 -8.71 -9.92
N ARG A 311 0.08 -9.94 -9.74
CA ARG A 311 0.12 -10.64 -8.45
C ARG A 311 1.55 -10.92 -8.00
N GLU A 312 2.41 -11.45 -8.87
CA GLU A 312 3.81 -11.72 -8.51
C GLU A 312 4.58 -10.44 -8.17
N ILE A 313 4.36 -9.38 -8.95
CA ILE A 313 4.94 -8.07 -8.68
C ILE A 313 4.44 -7.53 -7.33
N ALA A 314 3.14 -7.64 -7.03
CA ALA A 314 2.62 -7.19 -5.74
C ALA A 314 3.27 -7.97 -4.57
N VAL A 315 3.24 -9.30 -4.63
CA VAL A 315 3.78 -10.17 -3.55
C VAL A 315 5.27 -9.94 -3.32
N SER A 316 6.06 -9.84 -4.39
CA SER A 316 7.51 -9.59 -4.27
C SER A 316 7.86 -8.23 -3.70
N ASN A 317 6.92 -7.29 -3.68
CA ASN A 317 7.07 -5.95 -3.13
C ASN A 317 6.21 -5.72 -1.86
N GLU A 318 5.77 -6.81 -1.20
CA GLU A 318 4.94 -6.79 0.02
C GLU A 318 3.62 -6.01 -0.12
N MET A 319 3.10 -5.92 -1.34
CA MET A 319 1.83 -5.32 -1.65
C MET A 319 0.74 -6.37 -1.85
N ALA A 320 -0.49 -5.99 -1.51
CA ALA A 320 -1.68 -6.72 -1.92
C ALA A 320 -2.00 -6.49 -3.40
N TYR A 321 -2.88 -7.32 -3.92
CA TYR A 321 -3.28 -7.30 -5.32
C TYR A 321 -4.79 -7.48 -5.46
N LEU A 322 -5.42 -6.64 -6.30
CA LEU A 322 -6.84 -6.70 -6.62
C LEU A 322 -7.03 -6.55 -8.14
N PHE A 323 -7.86 -7.44 -8.71
CA PHE A 323 -8.24 -7.40 -10.13
C PHE A 323 -9.76 -7.24 -10.25
N GLU A 324 -10.19 -6.15 -10.85
CA GLU A 324 -11.59 -5.78 -11.08
C GLU A 324 -11.81 -5.43 -12.57
N SER A 325 -11.27 -6.24 -13.46
CA SER A 325 -11.55 -6.17 -14.90
C SER A 325 -12.27 -7.44 -15.34
N ALA A 326 -13.24 -7.30 -16.25
CA ALA A 326 -13.95 -8.43 -16.85
C ALA A 326 -13.06 -9.23 -17.81
N CYS A 327 -12.02 -8.61 -18.37
CA CYS A 327 -11.09 -9.21 -19.31
C CYS A 327 -9.69 -9.28 -18.68
N ASP A 328 -9.11 -10.48 -18.64
CA ASP A 328 -7.73 -10.73 -18.19
C ASP A 328 -6.87 -11.19 -19.39
N PRO A 329 -6.06 -10.29 -19.98
CA PRO A 329 -5.21 -10.63 -21.11
C PRO A 329 -4.19 -11.71 -20.75
N SER A 330 -4.05 -12.71 -21.62
CA SER A 330 -3.01 -13.74 -21.51
C SER A 330 -1.89 -13.52 -22.53
N TYR A 331 -0.65 -13.67 -22.08
CA TYR A 331 0.56 -13.50 -22.88
C TYR A 331 1.29 -14.84 -23.02
N SER A 332 1.51 -15.27 -24.26
CA SER A 332 2.38 -16.42 -24.55
C SER A 332 3.82 -16.14 -24.12
N ARG A 333 4.29 -14.92 -24.43
CA ARG A 333 5.54 -14.36 -23.94
C ARG A 333 5.44 -12.84 -23.90
N VAL A 334 5.88 -12.23 -22.81
CA VAL A 334 6.06 -10.79 -22.70
C VAL A 334 7.33 -10.50 -21.92
N GLU A 335 8.05 -9.45 -22.31
CA GLU A 335 9.33 -9.12 -21.73
C GLU A 335 9.23 -7.81 -20.98
N GLN A 336 9.76 -7.84 -19.75
CA GLN A 336 10.20 -6.69 -19.01
C GLN A 336 11.65 -6.44 -19.42
N TYR A 337 11.98 -5.29 -20.02
CA TYR A 337 13.36 -5.00 -20.43
C TYR A 337 13.78 -3.60 -20.01
N GLN A 338 14.74 -3.53 -19.09
CA GLN A 338 15.26 -2.27 -18.52
C GLN A 338 14.18 -1.29 -18.04
N GLU A 339 13.07 -1.82 -17.53
CA GLU A 339 11.93 -1.05 -17.04
C GLU A 339 11.60 -1.50 -15.61
N SER A 340 11.06 -0.58 -14.79
CA SER A 340 10.63 -0.92 -13.43
C SER A 340 9.33 -1.71 -13.46
N ASP A 341 9.04 -2.41 -12.36
CA ASP A 341 7.82 -3.22 -12.25
C ASP A 341 6.56 -2.37 -12.45
N ILE A 342 6.51 -1.16 -11.90
CA ILE A 342 5.36 -0.27 -12.06
C ILE A 342 5.23 0.27 -13.49
N ALA A 343 6.35 0.61 -14.14
CA ALA A 343 6.34 1.07 -15.53
C ALA A 343 5.91 -0.05 -16.49
N PHE A 344 6.40 -1.27 -16.23
CA PHE A 344 6.00 -2.47 -16.95
C PHE A 344 4.50 -2.74 -16.80
N LEU A 345 3.99 -2.75 -15.56
CA LEU A 345 2.57 -2.97 -15.30
C LEU A 345 1.70 -1.89 -15.92
N SER A 346 2.07 -0.62 -15.79
CA SER A 346 1.35 0.50 -16.41
C SER A 346 1.27 0.32 -17.92
N ARG A 347 2.38 -0.01 -18.58
CA ARG A 347 2.43 -0.32 -20.02
C ARG A 347 1.50 -1.47 -20.42
N LEU A 348 1.52 -2.58 -19.66
CA LEU A 348 0.63 -3.71 -19.95
C LEU A 348 -0.85 -3.34 -19.74
N CYS A 349 -1.16 -2.61 -18.66
CA CYS A 349 -2.51 -2.14 -18.36
C CYS A 349 -3.02 -1.23 -19.48
N HIS A 350 -2.25 -0.21 -19.88
CA HIS A 350 -2.61 0.67 -21.01
C HIS A 350 -2.79 -0.10 -22.31
N SER A 351 -1.92 -1.08 -22.60
CA SER A 351 -2.04 -1.92 -23.80
C SER A 351 -3.32 -2.78 -23.81
N ALA A 352 -3.86 -3.09 -22.63
CA ALA A 352 -5.08 -3.86 -22.46
C ALA A 352 -6.34 -2.98 -22.30
N GLY A 353 -6.15 -1.65 -22.17
CA GLY A 353 -7.21 -0.72 -21.78
C GLY A 353 -7.71 -0.95 -20.36
N ILE A 354 -6.84 -1.41 -19.45
CA ILE A 354 -7.08 -1.58 -18.02
C ILE A 354 -6.35 -0.46 -17.29
N SER A 355 -6.91 0.01 -16.18
CA SER A 355 -6.29 1.06 -15.36
C SER A 355 -5.57 0.47 -14.17
N LEU A 356 -4.47 1.12 -13.79
CA LEU A 356 -3.63 0.73 -12.65
C LEU A 356 -3.69 1.81 -11.57
N LYS A 357 -4.10 1.44 -10.36
CA LYS A 357 -4.03 2.27 -9.15
C LYS A 357 -3.19 1.58 -8.09
N ALA A 358 -2.39 2.37 -7.38
CA ALA A 358 -1.68 1.91 -6.21
C ALA A 358 -2.16 2.70 -4.98
N SER A 359 -2.86 2.04 -4.09
CA SER A 359 -3.45 2.68 -2.91
C SER A 359 -3.43 1.73 -1.72
N ASN A 360 -3.14 2.24 -0.53
CA ASN A 360 -3.23 1.48 0.72
C ASN A 360 -2.44 0.14 0.71
N ARG A 361 -1.24 0.14 0.09
CA ARG A 361 -0.42 -1.07 -0.18
C ARG A 361 -1.12 -2.13 -1.05
N ILE A 362 -2.04 -1.73 -1.92
CA ILE A 362 -2.72 -2.60 -2.88
C ILE A 362 -2.46 -2.09 -4.29
N LEU A 363 -2.04 -2.99 -5.19
CA LEU A 363 -2.12 -2.77 -6.63
C LEU A 363 -3.51 -3.18 -7.11
N VAL A 364 -4.28 -2.20 -7.57
CA VAL A 364 -5.64 -2.38 -8.08
C VAL A 364 -5.62 -2.21 -9.59
N LEU A 365 -6.01 -3.26 -10.32
CA LEU A 365 -6.19 -3.24 -11.76
C LEU A 365 -7.69 -3.29 -12.04
N PHE A 366 -8.25 -2.30 -12.71
CA PHE A 366 -9.70 -2.16 -12.87
C PHE A 366 -10.11 -1.62 -14.24
N ASP A 367 -11.35 -1.87 -14.64
CA ASP A 367 -11.93 -1.27 -15.84
C ASP A 367 -12.59 0.07 -15.51
N GLN A 368 -12.09 1.15 -16.10
CA GLN A 368 -12.67 2.49 -15.93
C GLN A 368 -14.09 2.62 -16.44
N ALA A 369 -14.46 1.91 -17.50
CA ALA A 369 -15.82 1.97 -18.04
C ALA A 369 -16.83 1.49 -16.99
N ALA A 370 -16.49 0.43 -16.25
CA ALA A 370 -17.32 -0.08 -15.16
C ALA A 370 -17.51 0.95 -14.03
N TYR A 371 -16.47 1.73 -13.72
CA TYR A 371 -16.53 2.78 -12.69
C TYR A 371 -17.29 4.03 -13.17
N GLU A 372 -17.12 4.42 -14.43
CA GLU A 372 -17.83 5.55 -15.02
C GLU A 372 -19.33 5.28 -15.19
N GLN A 373 -19.74 4.02 -15.34
CA GLN A 373 -21.15 3.64 -15.39
C GLN A 373 -21.85 3.66 -14.02
N LYS A 374 -21.10 3.70 -12.91
CA LYS A 374 -21.68 3.77 -11.55
C LYS A 374 -22.58 5.00 -11.39
N PRO A 375 -23.67 4.92 -10.60
CA PRO A 375 -24.56 6.05 -10.38
C PRO A 375 -23.80 7.24 -9.81
N SER A 376 -24.12 8.45 -10.30
CA SER A 376 -23.52 9.68 -9.79
C SER A 376 -23.78 9.79 -8.29
N SER A 377 -22.70 9.88 -7.54
CA SER A 377 -22.76 9.96 -6.07
C SER A 377 -23.16 11.34 -5.58
N PHE A 378 -22.87 12.40 -6.35
CA PHE A 378 -23.27 13.77 -6.05
C PHE A 378 -23.50 14.56 -7.35
N THR A 379 -24.22 15.67 -7.23
CA THR A 379 -24.49 16.60 -8.33
C THR A 379 -23.94 17.97 -7.96
N ILE A 380 -23.25 18.62 -8.89
CA ILE A 380 -22.73 19.99 -8.75
C ILE A 380 -23.61 20.91 -9.59
N THR A 381 -24.49 21.67 -8.95
CA THR A 381 -25.38 22.59 -9.64
C THR A 381 -24.77 23.99 -9.65
N ARG A 382 -24.74 24.65 -10.81
CA ARG A 382 -24.19 26.00 -10.89
C ARG A 382 -24.93 26.96 -9.95
N GLY A 383 -24.18 27.60 -9.05
CA GLY A 383 -24.72 28.60 -8.12
C GLY A 383 -25.43 28.04 -6.89
N ASP A 384 -25.37 26.73 -6.62
CA ASP A 384 -25.99 26.11 -5.45
C ASP A 384 -25.27 26.38 -4.12
N GLY A 385 -24.06 26.96 -4.17
CA GLY A 385 -23.24 27.26 -2.99
C GLY A 385 -22.54 26.03 -2.39
N SER A 386 -22.57 24.87 -3.07
CA SER A 386 -21.91 23.63 -2.61
C SER A 386 -20.39 23.70 -2.71
N TYR A 387 -19.85 24.53 -3.60
CA TYR A 387 -18.43 24.69 -3.88
C TYR A 387 -17.91 26.09 -3.51
N LEU A 388 -16.62 26.16 -3.16
CA LEU A 388 -15.88 27.38 -2.84
C LEU A 388 -15.24 28.02 -4.09
N LYS A 389 -14.71 27.19 -4.99
CA LYS A 389 -14.02 27.62 -6.22
C LYS A 389 -14.26 26.61 -7.33
N TYR A 390 -14.23 27.07 -8.58
CA TYR A 390 -14.27 26.21 -9.75
C TYR A 390 -13.28 26.72 -10.81
N ASP A 391 -12.78 25.79 -11.62
CA ASP A 391 -12.01 26.02 -12.84
C ASP A 391 -12.47 25.02 -13.90
N LEU A 392 -12.84 25.50 -15.08
CA LEU A 392 -13.36 24.69 -16.18
C LEU A 392 -12.48 24.88 -17.39
N SER A 393 -11.96 23.79 -17.93
CA SER A 393 -11.00 23.84 -19.04
C SER A 393 -11.33 22.81 -20.12
N THR A 394 -10.96 23.15 -21.35
CA THR A 394 -10.95 22.24 -22.49
C THR A 394 -9.52 22.04 -22.94
N GLY A 395 -9.04 20.79 -22.94
CA GLY A 395 -7.75 20.44 -23.53
C GLY A 395 -7.93 20.29 -25.04
N THR A 396 -7.35 21.18 -25.83
CA THR A 396 -7.41 21.11 -27.32
C THR A 396 -6.06 20.81 -27.97
N ALA A 397 -4.96 20.82 -27.21
CA ALA A 397 -3.65 20.40 -27.71
C ALA A 397 -3.46 18.91 -27.37
N ASP A 398 -3.35 18.07 -28.41
CA ASP A 398 -2.89 16.67 -28.38
C ASP A 398 -3.81 15.59 -27.76
N THR A 399 -5.06 15.91 -27.42
CA THR A 399 -5.95 14.99 -26.66
C THR A 399 -7.32 14.73 -27.30
N LYS A 400 -7.56 15.10 -28.57
CA LYS A 400 -8.86 14.83 -29.22
C LYS A 400 -8.69 14.14 -30.58
N TYR A 401 -8.91 12.83 -30.59
CA TYR A 401 -9.05 12.04 -31.80
C TYR A 401 -10.53 11.84 -32.14
N SER A 402 -10.87 11.93 -33.42
CA SER A 402 -12.22 11.66 -33.93
C SER A 402 -12.45 10.15 -34.13
N SER A 403 -11.39 9.37 -34.31
CA SER A 403 -11.43 7.92 -34.40
C SER A 403 -10.12 7.28 -33.95
N CYS A 404 -10.14 6.00 -33.59
CA CYS A 404 -8.95 5.18 -33.39
C CYS A 404 -9.04 3.94 -34.26
N ARG A 405 -7.93 3.57 -34.88
CA ARG A 405 -7.76 2.36 -35.67
C ARG A 405 -6.72 1.48 -35.01
N VAL A 406 -7.10 0.24 -34.74
CA VAL A 406 -6.19 -0.80 -34.26
C VAL A 406 -5.97 -1.79 -35.38
N ARG A 407 -4.70 -2.01 -35.74
CA ARG A 407 -4.31 -2.96 -36.77
C ARG A 407 -3.24 -3.93 -36.26
N TYR A 408 -3.41 -5.20 -36.59
CA TYR A 408 -2.40 -6.23 -36.38
C TYR A 408 -2.22 -7.09 -37.62
N ALA A 409 -0.98 -7.36 -37.97
CA ALA A 409 -0.61 -8.36 -38.96
C ALA A 409 0.19 -9.44 -38.22
N ASP A 410 -0.32 -10.68 -38.22
CA ASP A 410 0.43 -11.81 -37.68
C ASP A 410 1.63 -12.10 -38.60
N PRO A 411 2.88 -11.96 -38.13
CA PRO A 411 4.06 -12.22 -38.95
C PRO A 411 4.19 -13.69 -39.37
N ALA A 412 3.59 -14.62 -38.61
CA ALA A 412 3.68 -16.05 -38.88
C ALA A 412 2.66 -16.52 -39.93
N THR A 413 1.45 -15.96 -39.92
CA THR A 413 0.35 -16.39 -40.80
C THR A 413 0.01 -15.38 -41.91
N GLY A 414 0.52 -14.15 -41.84
CA GLY A 414 0.20 -13.05 -42.75
C GLY A 414 -1.23 -12.53 -42.63
N ARG A 415 -2.03 -13.07 -41.69
CA ARG A 415 -3.42 -12.63 -41.46
C ARG A 415 -3.42 -11.26 -40.81
N THR A 416 -4.35 -10.41 -41.25
CA THR A 416 -4.53 -9.07 -40.71
C THR A 416 -5.89 -8.94 -40.06
N TRP A 417 -5.92 -8.31 -38.89
CA TRP A 417 -7.14 -7.89 -38.23
C TRP A 417 -7.09 -6.39 -38.03
N GLU A 418 -8.24 -5.76 -38.27
CA GLU A 418 -8.39 -4.32 -38.19
C GLU A 418 -9.73 -3.99 -37.55
N GLY A 419 -9.74 -3.03 -36.65
CA GLY A 419 -10.94 -2.49 -36.02
C GLY A 419 -10.82 -0.97 -35.88
N ILE A 420 -11.93 -0.26 -36.12
CA ILE A 420 -12.00 1.20 -35.99
C ILE A 420 -13.10 1.55 -35.00
N ALA A 421 -12.81 2.47 -34.10
CA ALA A 421 -13.76 3.10 -33.20
C ALA A 421 -13.87 4.59 -33.51
N TYR A 422 -15.06 5.16 -33.31
CA TYR A 422 -15.37 6.57 -33.60
C TYR A 422 -15.82 7.27 -32.31
N ALA A 423 -15.50 8.56 -32.18
CA ALA A 423 -15.96 9.38 -31.07
C ALA A 423 -17.46 9.71 -31.24
N GLU A 424 -18.17 9.98 -30.15
CA GLU A 424 -19.61 10.29 -30.21
C GLU A 424 -19.92 11.52 -31.06
N ASP A 425 -19.02 12.50 -31.09
CA ASP A 425 -19.16 13.72 -31.90
C ASP A 425 -18.48 13.61 -33.27
N TYR A 426 -18.18 12.39 -33.74
CA TYR A 426 -17.64 12.13 -35.06
C TYR A 426 -18.59 12.64 -36.14
N LYS A 427 -18.03 13.39 -37.09
CA LYS A 427 -18.73 13.91 -38.25
C LYS A 427 -17.92 13.55 -39.48
N GLU A 428 -18.48 12.71 -40.34
CA GLU A 428 -17.78 12.22 -41.54
C GLU A 428 -17.30 13.37 -42.45
N ASP A 429 -18.05 14.47 -42.50
CA ASP A 429 -17.78 15.66 -43.29
C ASP A 429 -16.83 16.67 -42.64
N ALA A 430 -16.39 16.44 -41.39
CA ALA A 430 -15.47 17.34 -40.70
C ALA A 430 -14.06 17.27 -41.30
N LYS A 431 -13.57 18.41 -41.80
CA LYS A 431 -12.25 18.55 -42.44
C LYS A 431 -11.06 18.36 -41.49
N ASN A 432 -11.29 18.27 -40.19
CA ASN A 432 -10.29 18.18 -39.14
C ASN A 432 -10.37 16.88 -38.33
N ASN A 433 -10.94 15.81 -38.90
CA ASN A 433 -10.97 14.50 -38.25
C ASN A 433 -9.54 13.94 -38.09
N GLN A 434 -9.12 13.77 -36.82
CA GLN A 434 -7.85 13.13 -36.49
C GLN A 434 -8.09 11.66 -36.15
N GLN A 435 -7.27 10.76 -36.67
CA GLN A 435 -7.34 9.32 -36.38
C GLN A 435 -6.09 8.86 -35.63
N LEU A 436 -6.29 8.20 -34.48
CA LEU A 436 -5.23 7.55 -33.73
C LEU A 436 -4.94 6.17 -34.33
N GLU A 437 -3.72 5.94 -34.79
CA GLU A 437 -3.27 4.64 -35.35
C GLU A 437 -2.50 3.85 -34.27
N VAL A 438 -3.03 2.68 -33.90
CA VAL A 438 -2.45 1.80 -32.88
C VAL A 438 -2.12 0.44 -33.50
N THR A 439 -0.88 -0.02 -33.28
CA THR A 439 -0.47 -1.39 -33.64
C THR A 439 -0.40 -2.23 -32.38
N ALA A 440 -1.31 -3.18 -32.23
CA ALA A 440 -1.41 -4.02 -31.03
C ALA A 440 -1.81 -5.45 -31.40
N LYS A 441 -1.27 -6.46 -30.71
CA LYS A 441 -1.56 -7.87 -30.99
C LYS A 441 -3.02 -8.22 -30.68
N VAL A 442 -3.77 -8.62 -31.70
CA VAL A 442 -5.17 -9.04 -31.59
C VAL A 442 -5.40 -10.31 -32.40
N SER A 443 -6.44 -11.05 -32.03
CA SER A 443 -6.79 -12.38 -32.58
C SER A 443 -8.12 -12.39 -33.35
N SER A 444 -8.88 -11.30 -33.30
CA SER A 444 -10.15 -11.14 -34.01
C SER A 444 -10.44 -9.68 -34.32
N ILE A 445 -11.34 -9.45 -35.28
CA ILE A 445 -11.87 -8.11 -35.61
C ILE A 445 -12.60 -7.50 -34.41
N ALA A 446 -13.39 -8.31 -33.69
CA ALA A 446 -14.11 -7.86 -32.50
C ALA A 446 -13.14 -7.36 -31.40
N GLN A 447 -12.05 -8.10 -31.16
CA GLN A 447 -11.01 -7.69 -30.21
C GLN A 447 -10.29 -6.40 -30.67
N ALA A 448 -10.02 -6.27 -31.97
CA ALA A 448 -9.42 -5.06 -32.54
C ALA A 448 -10.32 -3.83 -32.33
N GLN A 449 -11.62 -3.99 -32.56
CA GLN A 449 -12.61 -2.94 -32.40
C GLN A 449 -12.80 -2.54 -30.94
N GLU A 450 -12.83 -3.50 -30.01
CA GLU A 450 -12.89 -3.22 -28.57
C GLU A 450 -11.64 -2.48 -28.08
N LEU A 451 -10.45 -2.89 -28.55
CA LEU A 451 -9.19 -2.22 -28.22
C LEU A 451 -9.16 -0.80 -28.79
N ALA A 452 -9.67 -0.60 -30.02
CA ALA A 452 -9.75 0.71 -30.64
C ALA A 452 -10.65 1.66 -29.85
N ALA A 453 -11.79 1.17 -29.36
CA ALA A 453 -12.68 1.95 -28.50
C ALA A 453 -11.98 2.34 -27.19
N LYS A 454 -11.27 1.40 -26.56
CA LYS A 454 -10.48 1.64 -25.34
C LYS A 454 -9.36 2.67 -25.53
N HIS A 455 -8.62 2.62 -26.63
CA HIS A 455 -7.57 3.60 -26.93
C HIS A 455 -8.12 4.98 -27.25
N LEU A 456 -9.18 5.05 -28.08
CA LEU A 456 -9.86 6.32 -28.37
C LEU A 456 -10.32 6.99 -27.08
N ARG A 457 -10.90 6.19 -26.18
CA ARG A 457 -11.35 6.60 -24.86
C ARG A 457 -10.20 7.15 -24.02
N LEU A 458 -9.10 6.40 -23.89
CA LEU A 458 -7.93 6.82 -23.10
C LEU A 458 -7.37 8.18 -23.56
N HIS A 459 -7.28 8.41 -24.87
CA HIS A 459 -6.77 9.68 -25.40
C HIS A 459 -7.75 10.85 -25.27
N ASN A 460 -9.05 10.61 -25.48
CA ASN A 460 -10.08 11.66 -25.42
C ASN A 460 -10.50 12.04 -23.99
N LYS A 461 -10.10 11.24 -23.00
CA LYS A 461 -10.44 11.34 -21.58
C LYS A 461 -10.17 12.71 -20.95
N PHE A 462 -9.17 13.46 -21.44
CA PHE A 462 -8.77 14.75 -20.88
C PHE A 462 -9.25 15.97 -21.71
N ALA A 463 -10.08 15.75 -22.73
CA ALA A 463 -10.57 16.84 -23.58
C ALA A 463 -11.43 17.87 -22.81
N ARG A 464 -12.12 17.44 -21.74
CA ARG A 464 -12.88 18.33 -20.85
C ARG A 464 -12.61 18.00 -19.40
N THR A 465 -11.98 18.92 -18.70
CA THR A 465 -11.67 18.82 -17.27
C THR A 465 -12.39 19.91 -16.48
N ALA A 466 -12.77 19.58 -15.26
CA ALA A 466 -13.42 20.49 -14.34
C ALA A 466 -12.77 20.31 -12.96
N THR A 467 -12.35 21.40 -12.34
CA THR A 467 -11.81 21.36 -10.98
C THR A 467 -12.74 22.13 -10.06
N PHE A 468 -13.17 21.51 -8.97
CA PHE A 468 -13.96 22.16 -7.93
C PHE A 468 -13.27 22.05 -6.58
N THR A 469 -13.39 23.08 -5.76
CA THR A 469 -12.96 23.04 -4.36
C THR A 469 -14.19 23.12 -3.47
N PHE A 470 -14.37 22.13 -2.60
CA PHE A 470 -15.49 22.01 -1.68
C PHE A 470 -15.06 22.31 -0.24
N PRO A 471 -16.00 22.73 0.63
CA PRO A 471 -15.83 22.61 2.07
C PRO A 471 -15.66 21.12 2.43
N GLY A 472 -14.62 20.79 3.19
CA GLY A 472 -14.14 19.44 3.49
C GLY A 472 -15.17 18.32 3.41
N SER A 473 -15.08 17.53 2.35
CA SER A 473 -16.01 16.45 2.04
C SER A 473 -15.27 15.11 1.95
N PRO A 474 -15.34 14.26 3.00
CA PRO A 474 -14.74 12.93 3.04
C PRO A 474 -15.21 11.97 1.93
N SER A 475 -16.42 12.17 1.39
CA SER A 475 -17.01 11.26 0.40
C SER A 475 -16.52 11.50 -1.03
N ILE A 476 -15.80 12.60 -1.28
CA ILE A 476 -15.28 12.92 -2.60
C ILE A 476 -13.87 12.35 -2.70
N THR A 477 -13.76 11.13 -3.22
CA THR A 477 -12.50 10.41 -3.46
C THR A 477 -12.32 10.14 -4.95
N ALA A 478 -11.13 9.72 -5.37
CA ALA A 478 -10.89 9.34 -6.76
C ALA A 478 -11.74 8.12 -7.17
N GLY A 479 -12.15 8.07 -8.44
CA GLY A 479 -13.03 7.03 -8.98
C GLY A 479 -14.52 7.24 -8.69
N VAL A 480 -14.89 8.25 -7.91
CA VAL A 480 -16.29 8.61 -7.63
C VAL A 480 -16.89 9.40 -8.81
N THR A 481 -18.12 9.07 -9.21
CA THR A 481 -18.83 9.78 -10.28
C THR A 481 -19.68 10.94 -9.76
N ALA A 482 -19.79 12.00 -10.56
CA ALA A 482 -20.55 13.20 -10.27
C ALA A 482 -21.29 13.70 -11.53
N THR A 483 -22.40 14.40 -11.33
CA THR A 483 -23.13 15.08 -12.43
C THR A 483 -22.94 16.59 -12.33
N LEU A 484 -22.60 17.23 -13.45
CA LEU A 484 -22.58 18.70 -13.56
C LEU A 484 -23.89 19.15 -14.22
N GLN A 485 -24.58 20.11 -13.59
CA GLN A 485 -25.83 20.68 -14.08
C GLN A 485 -25.82 22.22 -14.08
N GLY A 486 -26.25 22.82 -15.18
CA GLY A 486 -26.35 24.28 -15.34
C GLY A 486 -25.02 24.96 -15.72
N TRP A 487 -24.01 24.18 -16.10
CA TRP A 487 -22.70 24.60 -16.56
C TRP A 487 -22.57 24.63 -18.09
N GLY A 488 -23.65 24.34 -18.83
CA GLY A 488 -23.70 24.47 -20.29
C GLY A 488 -22.86 23.40 -20.97
N ALA A 489 -21.77 23.78 -21.66
CA ALA A 489 -20.92 22.81 -22.37
C ALA A 489 -20.20 21.80 -21.45
N TRP A 490 -20.19 22.05 -20.13
CA TRP A 490 -19.68 21.14 -19.11
C TRP A 490 -20.79 20.35 -18.41
N ASP A 491 -22.04 20.44 -18.87
CA ASP A 491 -23.09 19.58 -18.36
C ASP A 491 -22.85 18.12 -18.79
N GLY A 492 -23.20 17.21 -17.88
CA GLY A 492 -23.09 15.77 -18.08
C GLY A 492 -22.43 15.05 -16.91
N LYS A 493 -22.07 13.80 -17.16
CA LYS A 493 -21.45 12.92 -16.18
C LYS A 493 -19.94 13.06 -16.17
N TYR A 494 -19.38 13.06 -14.97
CA TYR A 494 -17.96 13.22 -14.69
C TYR A 494 -17.52 12.16 -13.69
N ILE A 495 -16.22 11.90 -13.64
CA ILE A 495 -15.57 11.06 -12.64
C ILE A 495 -14.40 11.83 -12.03
N VAL A 496 -14.21 11.68 -10.72
CA VAL A 496 -13.12 12.31 -9.99
C VAL A 496 -11.81 11.59 -10.33
N LYS A 497 -10.93 12.26 -11.06
CA LYS A 497 -9.59 11.80 -11.39
C LYS A 497 -8.64 11.93 -10.20
N GLN A 498 -8.75 13.03 -9.46
CA GLN A 498 -7.94 13.29 -8.28
C GLN A 498 -8.78 13.97 -7.22
N ALA A 499 -8.68 13.51 -5.98
CA ALA A 499 -9.23 14.19 -4.82
C ALA A 499 -8.08 14.59 -3.88
N ARG A 500 -7.93 15.90 -3.66
CA ARG A 500 -6.94 16.46 -2.73
C ARG A 500 -7.65 17.00 -1.49
N HIS A 501 -7.44 16.34 -0.37
CA HIS A 501 -7.97 16.71 0.94
C HIS A 501 -6.91 17.47 1.71
N SER A 502 -7.20 18.71 2.11
CA SER A 502 -6.26 19.55 2.84
C SER A 502 -6.88 20.02 4.15
N VAL A 503 -6.28 19.62 5.26
CA VAL A 503 -6.62 20.09 6.61
C VAL A 503 -5.53 21.03 7.08
N SER A 504 -5.88 22.24 7.50
CA SER A 504 -4.94 23.23 8.03
C SER A 504 -5.63 24.18 9.01
N GLY A 505 -4.91 25.19 9.51
CA GLY A 505 -5.49 26.23 10.36
C GLY A 505 -6.66 27.01 9.72
N SER A 506 -6.80 27.00 8.40
CA SER A 506 -7.95 27.60 7.69
C SER A 506 -9.16 26.66 7.58
N GLY A 507 -9.10 25.46 8.17
CA GLY A 507 -10.12 24.42 8.09
C GLY A 507 -9.77 23.31 7.10
N TYR A 508 -10.81 22.59 6.67
CA TYR A 508 -10.70 21.44 5.77
C TYR A 508 -11.34 21.77 4.42
N THR A 509 -10.59 21.54 3.34
CA THR A 509 -11.06 21.65 1.96
C THR A 509 -10.82 20.35 1.20
N THR A 510 -11.68 20.08 0.23
CA THR A 510 -11.50 18.98 -0.73
C THR A 510 -11.50 19.56 -2.13
N GLN A 511 -10.37 19.46 -2.84
CA GLN A 511 -10.29 19.80 -4.25
C GLN A 511 -10.47 18.54 -5.08
N ALA A 512 -11.48 18.52 -5.95
CA ALA A 512 -11.73 17.44 -6.89
C ALA A 512 -11.37 17.91 -8.30
N VAL A 513 -10.44 17.20 -8.93
CA VAL A 513 -10.19 17.30 -10.37
C VAL A 513 -11.02 16.23 -11.05
N LEU A 514 -12.00 16.67 -11.83
CA LEU A 514 -12.90 15.83 -12.58
C LEU A 514 -12.55 15.83 -14.06
N ARG A 515 -12.85 14.70 -14.69
CA ARG A 515 -12.81 14.50 -16.13
C ARG A 515 -14.17 14.01 -16.57
N ARG A 516 -14.55 14.32 -17.82
CA ARG A 516 -15.83 13.86 -18.37
C ARG A 516 -15.82 12.32 -18.41
N ALA A 517 -16.92 11.72 -17.96
CA ALA A 517 -17.16 10.30 -18.19
C ALA A 517 -17.42 10.13 -19.69
N LEU A 518 -16.71 9.22 -20.32
CA LEU A 518 -16.89 8.94 -21.74
C LEU A 518 -18.00 7.89 -21.82
N GLU A 519 -19.13 8.30 -22.39
CA GLU A 519 -20.20 7.38 -22.78
C GLU A 519 -19.69 6.61 -24.02
N GLY A 520 -19.80 5.28 -23.99
CA GLY A 520 -19.16 4.38 -24.96
C GLY A 520 -18.36 3.29 -24.28
#